data_AF-R7D0A8-F1
#
_entry.id   AF-R7D0A8-F1
#
_cell.length_a   1.000
_cell.length_b   1.000
_cell.length_c   1.000
_cell.angle_alpha   90.00
_cell.angle_beta   90.00
_cell.angle_gamma   90.00
#
_symmetry.space_group_name_H-M   'P 1'
#
loop_
_entity.id
_entity.type
_entity.pdbx_description
1 polymer ?
#
loop_
_entity_poly.entity_id
_entity_poly.type
_entity_poly.pdbx_seq_one_letter_code
_entity_poly.pdbx_strand_id
1 'polypeptide(L)'
;MKIQFVIRESLSDIVDQLSNSDFWATEIQCLPGKKIIRIKDHAYDLSATAEVLPKEIVIHTAWSNFTYRIFQRDGKVCCEYEGAFRGLLDQKLLPHLTPVGNILDYVVLESSLYQPGEQKTLREYARDNERQRSLREHSKASSSSVGGYADRSSAYGFAHYMKEDLPSS
;
A
#
# COMPACT_ATOMS: atom_id res chain seq x y z
N MET A 1 6.09 -5.09 -5.69
CA MET A 1 6.90 -4.93 -4.46
C MET A 1 6.16 -5.64 -3.36
N LYS A 2 6.88 -6.39 -2.53
CA LYS A 2 6.35 -7.08 -1.36
C LYS A 2 7.01 -6.56 -0.10
N ILE A 3 6.22 -6.21 0.92
CA ILE A 3 6.72 -5.72 2.21
C ILE A 3 5.86 -6.30 3.33
N GLN A 4 6.47 -6.54 4.49
CA GLN A 4 5.75 -6.97 5.68
C GLN A 4 6.06 -6.03 6.84
N PHE A 5 5.01 -5.55 7.51
CA PHE A 5 5.12 -4.69 8.68
C PHE A 5 4.15 -5.12 9.77
N VAL A 6 4.40 -4.67 11.00
CA VAL A 6 3.52 -4.96 12.14
C VAL A 6 2.57 -3.78 12.31
N ILE A 7 1.29 -4.08 12.56
CA ILE A 7 0.26 -3.07 12.80
C ILE A 7 -0.24 -3.10 14.24
N ARG A 8 -0.90 -2.03 14.67
CA ARG A 8 -1.43 -1.88 16.04
C ARG A 8 -2.79 -2.53 16.22
N GLU A 9 -3.57 -2.58 15.14
CA GLU A 9 -4.92 -3.10 15.10
C GLU A 9 -4.96 -4.63 15.25
N SER A 10 -5.98 -5.13 15.93
CA SER A 10 -6.30 -6.56 15.97
C SER A 10 -7.03 -7.01 14.70
N LEU A 11 -7.07 -8.32 14.43
CA LEU A 11 -7.86 -8.84 13.31
C LEU A 11 -9.34 -8.47 13.45
N SER A 12 -9.88 -8.43 14.67
CA SER A 12 -11.26 -8.02 14.93
C SER A 12 -11.49 -6.55 14.57
N ASP A 13 -10.58 -5.64 14.95
CA ASP A 13 -10.69 -4.22 14.61
C ASP A 13 -10.74 -4.02 13.09
N ILE A 14 -9.91 -4.77 12.34
CA ILE A 14 -9.90 -4.72 10.88
C ILE A 14 -11.22 -5.23 10.29
N VAL A 15 -11.77 -6.33 10.81
CA VAL A 15 -13.07 -6.86 10.35
C VAL A 15 -14.19 -5.87 10.65
N ASP A 16 -14.16 -5.20 11.80
CA ASP A 16 -15.19 -4.23 12.20
C ASP A 16 -15.15 -2.99 11.31
N GLN A 17 -13.97 -2.45 11.02
CA GLN A 17 -13.78 -1.33 10.09
C GLN A 17 -14.21 -1.69 8.66
N LEU A 18 -13.90 -2.90 8.19
CA LEU A 18 -14.36 -3.38 6.88
C LEU A 18 -15.89 -3.54 6.84
N SER A 19 -16.49 -3.98 7.95
CA SER A 19 -17.92 -4.23 8.06
C SER A 19 -18.74 -2.95 8.23
N ASN A 20 -18.17 -1.93 8.88
CA ASN A 20 -18.85 -0.69 9.24
C ASN A 20 -17.94 0.51 8.96
N SER A 21 -18.30 1.32 7.97
CA SER A 21 -17.55 2.51 7.59
C SER A 21 -18.49 3.58 7.03
N ASP A 22 -18.19 4.85 7.31
CA ASP A 22 -18.88 5.99 6.72
C ASP A 22 -18.31 6.37 5.33
N PHE A 23 -17.17 5.78 4.95
CA PHE A 23 -16.44 6.12 3.72
C PHE A 23 -16.78 5.22 2.53
N TRP A 24 -17.34 4.03 2.77
CA TRP A 24 -17.68 3.07 1.72
C TRP A 24 -18.92 2.26 2.07
N ALA A 25 -19.61 1.80 1.02
CA ALA A 25 -20.67 0.81 1.14
C ALA A 25 -20.05 -0.57 1.36
N THR A 26 -20.68 -1.37 2.22
CA THR A 26 -20.24 -2.74 2.51
C THR A 26 -21.32 -3.75 2.17
N GLU A 27 -20.93 -4.83 1.49
CA GLU A 27 -21.73 -6.02 1.24
C GLU A 27 -21.04 -7.24 1.89
N ILE A 28 -21.79 -8.02 2.66
CA ILE A 28 -21.26 -9.16 3.43
C ILE A 28 -21.89 -10.45 2.96
N GLN A 29 -21.06 -11.43 2.63
CA GLN A 29 -21.46 -12.80 2.32
C GLN A 29 -20.77 -13.78 3.27
N CYS A 30 -21.57 -14.50 4.06
CA CYS A 30 -21.07 -15.54 4.96
C CYS A 30 -21.08 -16.90 4.26
N LEU A 31 -19.93 -17.56 4.21
CA LEU A 31 -19.75 -18.89 3.65
C LEU A 31 -19.20 -19.84 4.73
N PRO A 32 -19.36 -21.17 4.58
CA PRO A 32 -18.72 -22.12 5.48
C PRO A 32 -17.20 -21.91 5.51
N GLY A 33 -16.66 -21.56 6.68
CA GLY A 33 -15.23 -21.38 6.90
C GLY A 33 -14.64 -20.03 6.44
N LYS A 34 -15.42 -19.12 5.85
CA LYS A 34 -14.96 -17.76 5.51
C LYS A 34 -16.08 -16.73 5.40
N LYS A 35 -15.77 -15.47 5.65
CA LYS A 35 -16.66 -14.33 5.40
C LYS A 35 -16.05 -13.48 4.28
N ILE A 36 -16.82 -13.19 3.24
CA ILE A 36 -16.42 -12.28 2.17
C ILE A 36 -17.07 -10.93 2.43
N ILE A 37 -16.26 -9.87 2.47
CA ILE A 37 -16.70 -8.49 2.62
C ILE A 37 -16.29 -7.75 1.35
N ARG A 38 -17.27 -7.24 0.59
CA ARG A 38 -17.02 -6.37 -0.56
C ARG A 38 -17.24 -4.94 -0.13
N ILE A 39 -16.27 -4.08 -0.37
CA ILE A 39 -16.36 -2.65 -0.10
C ILE A 39 -16.33 -1.86 -1.40
N LYS A 40 -17.16 -0.83 -1.48
CA LYS A 40 -17.23 0.08 -2.62
C LYS A 40 -17.23 1.52 -2.14
N ASP A 41 -16.26 2.28 -2.61
CA ASP A 41 -16.13 3.71 -2.29
C ASP A 41 -17.37 4.48 -2.74
N HIS A 42 -17.81 5.46 -1.93
CA HIS A 42 -18.98 6.29 -2.25
C HIS A 42 -18.68 7.39 -3.28
N ALA A 43 -17.45 7.92 -3.28
CA ALA A 43 -17.04 9.06 -4.08
C ALA A 43 -16.32 8.66 -5.37
N TYR A 44 -15.70 7.48 -5.39
CA TYR A 44 -14.89 6.98 -6.50
C TYR A 44 -15.36 5.60 -6.95
N ASP A 45 -15.10 5.24 -8.21
CA ASP A 45 -15.38 3.88 -8.72
C ASP A 45 -14.28 2.89 -8.29
N LEU A 46 -14.00 2.86 -6.98
CA LEU A 46 -13.03 1.96 -6.37
C LEU A 46 -13.78 0.89 -5.60
N SER A 47 -13.29 -0.34 -5.69
CA SER A 47 -13.78 -1.47 -4.90
C SER A 47 -12.65 -2.37 -4.43
N ALA A 48 -12.88 -3.03 -3.31
CA ALA A 48 -12.01 -4.06 -2.78
C ALA A 48 -12.84 -5.21 -2.21
N THR A 49 -12.26 -6.40 -2.20
CA THR A 49 -12.85 -7.60 -1.61
C THR A 49 -11.94 -8.13 -0.53
N ALA A 50 -12.45 -8.27 0.68
CA ALA A 50 -11.77 -8.86 1.81
C ALA A 50 -12.31 -10.27 2.08
N GLU A 51 -11.43 -11.26 2.05
CA GLU A 51 -11.68 -12.62 2.52
C GLU A 51 -11.21 -12.75 3.97
N VAL A 52 -12.16 -12.92 4.88
CA VAL A 52 -11.91 -13.12 6.31
C VAL A 52 -11.91 -14.61 6.61
N LEU A 53 -10.73 -15.13 6.94
CA LEU A 53 -10.47 -16.50 7.35
C LEU A 53 -10.27 -16.55 8.88
N PRO A 54 -10.26 -17.74 9.52
CA PRO A 54 -10.14 -17.83 10.97
C PRO A 54 -8.87 -17.23 11.59
N LYS A 55 -7.79 -17.07 10.81
CA LYS A 55 -6.48 -16.60 11.29
C LYS A 55 -5.88 -15.45 10.48
N GLU A 56 -6.53 -15.05 9.40
CA GLU A 56 -6.03 -14.02 8.50
C GLU A 56 -7.15 -13.35 7.71
N ILE A 57 -6.86 -12.18 7.18
CA ILE A 57 -7.73 -11.39 6.31
C ILE A 57 -6.93 -11.11 5.04
N VAL A 58 -7.51 -11.40 3.88
CA VAL A 58 -6.89 -11.13 2.57
C VAL A 58 -7.72 -10.10 1.82
N ILE A 59 -7.19 -8.92 1.56
CA ILE A 59 -7.87 -7.85 0.83
C ILE A 59 -7.29 -7.73 -0.58
N HIS A 60 -8.15 -7.85 -1.58
CA HIS A 60 -7.83 -7.65 -2.99
C HIS A 60 -8.47 -6.35 -3.50
N THR A 61 -7.66 -5.46 -4.05
CA THR A 61 -8.14 -4.22 -4.69
C THR A 61 -8.44 -4.46 -6.17
N ALA A 62 -9.59 -3.98 -6.67
CA ALA A 62 -10.11 -4.38 -7.98
C ALA A 62 -9.27 -3.89 -9.19
N TRP A 63 -8.76 -2.65 -9.14
CA TRP A 63 -8.10 -2.03 -10.30
C TRP A 63 -6.62 -2.32 -10.42
N SER A 64 -5.95 -2.57 -9.29
CA SER A 64 -4.49 -2.57 -9.24
C SER A 64 -3.89 -3.92 -8.86
N ASN A 65 -4.73 -4.95 -8.65
CA ASN A 65 -4.33 -6.27 -8.17
C ASN A 65 -3.45 -6.21 -6.90
N PHE A 66 -3.55 -5.13 -6.11
CA PHE A 66 -2.81 -5.05 -4.86
C PHE A 66 -3.48 -5.94 -3.83
N THR A 67 -2.66 -6.65 -3.08
CA THR A 67 -3.11 -7.60 -2.08
C THR A 67 -2.54 -7.22 -0.72
N TYR A 68 -3.40 -7.20 0.29
CA TYR A 68 -3.02 -7.07 1.69
C TYR A 68 -3.37 -8.37 2.39
N ARG A 69 -2.38 -9.04 2.98
CA ARG A 69 -2.59 -10.20 3.83
C ARG A 69 -2.28 -9.85 5.27
N ILE A 70 -3.31 -9.83 6.10
CA ILE A 70 -3.23 -9.43 7.51
C ILE A 70 -3.42 -10.67 8.36
N PHE A 71 -2.44 -11.01 9.19
CA PHE A 71 -2.45 -12.26 9.95
C PHE A 71 -1.78 -12.10 11.31
N GLN A 72 -2.15 -12.95 12.26
CA GLN A 72 -1.52 -12.97 13.57
C GLN A 72 -0.32 -13.92 13.59
N ARG A 73 0.82 -13.43 14.08
CA ARG A 73 2.05 -14.20 14.29
C ARG A 73 2.72 -13.77 15.60
N ASP A 74 3.02 -14.73 16.47
CA ASP A 74 3.73 -14.50 17.73
C ASP A 74 3.11 -13.38 18.60
N GLY A 75 1.77 -13.34 18.67
CA GLY A 75 1.03 -12.33 19.44
C GLY A 75 0.95 -10.94 18.80
N LYS A 76 1.52 -10.76 17.60
CA LYS A 76 1.48 -9.51 16.84
C LYS A 76 0.63 -9.69 15.59
N VAL A 77 0.02 -8.60 15.11
CA VAL A 77 -0.68 -8.59 13.83
C VAL A 77 0.25 -8.02 12.77
N CYS A 78 0.52 -8.81 11.75
CA CYS A 78 1.37 -8.45 10.62
C CYS A 78 0.51 -8.16 9.41
N CYS A 79 0.89 -7.14 8.64
CA CYS A 79 0.36 -6.85 7.33
C CYS A 79 1.45 -7.10 6.29
N GLU A 80 1.18 -8.00 5.36
CA GLU A 80 1.96 -8.22 4.15
C GLU A 80 1.26 -7.51 2.99
N TYR A 81 1.95 -6.58 2.35
CA TYR A 81 1.46 -5.87 1.17
C TYR A 81 2.22 -6.33 -0.06
N GLU A 82 1.48 -6.67 -1.12
CA GLU A 82 2.00 -6.91 -2.45
C GLU A 82 1.34 -5.97 -3.46
N GLY A 83 2.16 -5.13 -4.10
CA GLY A 83 1.66 -4.18 -5.09
C GLY A 83 2.68 -3.11 -5.49
N ALA A 84 2.17 -1.97 -5.95
CA ALA A 84 2.98 -0.82 -6.34
C ALA A 84 3.33 0.04 -5.12
N PHE A 85 4.55 0.58 -5.09
CA PHE A 85 5.01 1.43 -3.98
C PHE A 85 4.05 2.56 -3.62
N ARG A 86 3.53 3.30 -4.61
CA ARG A 86 2.56 4.37 -4.37
C ARG A 86 1.25 3.86 -3.77
N GLY A 87 0.80 2.68 -4.18
CA GLY A 87 -0.46 2.11 -3.70
C GLY A 87 -0.44 1.80 -2.21
N LEU A 88 0.74 1.52 -1.65
CA LEU A 88 0.94 1.35 -0.21
C LEU A 88 0.82 2.67 0.57
N LEU A 89 1.22 3.79 -0.04
CA LEU A 89 1.27 5.10 0.63
C LEU A 89 -0.02 5.91 0.43
N ASP A 90 -0.63 5.79 -0.76
CA ASP A 90 -1.86 6.50 -1.16
C ASP A 90 -3.12 5.63 -0.86
N GLN A 91 -3.23 5.07 0.35
CA GLN A 91 -4.36 4.19 0.71
C GLN A 91 -5.65 5.00 0.89
N LYS A 92 -6.61 4.83 -0.03
CA LYS A 92 -7.92 5.52 0.02
C LYS A 92 -9.10 4.62 0.43
N LEU A 93 -9.07 3.36 0.01
CA LEU A 93 -10.19 2.41 0.20
C LEU A 93 -9.72 1.17 0.96
N LEU A 94 -9.26 1.36 2.18
CA LEU A 94 -8.79 0.30 3.07
C LEU A 94 -9.11 0.65 4.53
N PRO A 95 -9.24 -0.36 5.41
CA PRO A 95 -9.25 -0.12 6.85
C PRO A 95 -7.97 0.60 7.27
N HIS A 96 -8.02 1.29 8.39
CA HIS A 96 -6.86 1.93 8.97
C HIS A 96 -5.86 0.86 9.44
N LEU A 97 -4.64 0.94 8.90
CA LEU A 97 -3.54 0.02 9.19
C LEU A 97 -2.39 0.83 9.78
N THR A 98 -2.33 0.99 11.10
CA THR A 98 -1.31 1.81 11.76
C THR A 98 -0.04 0.99 12.00
N PRO A 99 1.09 1.28 11.32
CA PRO A 99 2.33 0.57 11.57
C PRO A 99 2.84 0.83 13.00
N VAL A 100 3.44 -0.19 13.63
CA VAL A 100 4.02 -0.06 14.97
C VAL A 100 5.27 0.82 14.95
N GLY A 101 6.09 0.70 13.89
CA GLY A 101 7.25 1.55 13.63
C GLY A 101 7.06 2.45 12.41
N ASN A 102 8.09 3.19 12.01
CA ASN A 102 8.04 3.97 10.77
C ASN A 102 7.98 3.01 9.56
N ILE A 103 6.95 3.16 8.72
CA ILE A 103 6.72 2.30 7.54
C ILE A 103 7.93 2.26 6.59
N LEU A 104 8.67 3.38 6.51
CA LEU A 104 9.81 3.53 5.62
C LEU A 104 11.02 2.68 6.02
N ASP A 105 11.08 2.25 7.28
CA ASP A 105 12.21 1.50 7.82
C ASP A 105 12.00 -0.02 7.71
N TYR A 106 10.82 -0.47 7.27
CA TYR A 106 10.56 -1.89 7.02
C TYR A 106 11.26 -2.38 5.75
N VAL A 107 11.72 -3.63 5.78
CA VAL A 107 12.44 -4.27 4.68
C VAL A 107 11.47 -4.72 3.59
N VAL A 108 11.79 -4.36 2.35
CA VAL A 108 11.14 -4.89 1.15
C VAL A 108 11.62 -6.32 0.94
N LEU A 109 10.67 -7.26 1.01
CA LEU A 109 10.93 -8.69 0.87
C LEU A 109 11.17 -9.09 -0.58
N GLU A 110 10.38 -8.54 -1.50
CA GLU A 110 10.50 -8.81 -2.93
C GLU A 110 10.33 -7.52 -3.74
N SER A 111 11.16 -7.38 -4.77
CA SER A 111 11.26 -6.15 -5.56
C SER A 111 11.55 -6.50 -7.00
N SER A 112 10.92 -5.79 -7.93
CA SER A 112 11.31 -5.82 -9.34
C SER A 112 12.53 -4.93 -9.66
N LEU A 113 12.97 -4.11 -8.71
CA LEU A 113 14.12 -3.22 -8.85
C LEU A 113 15.43 -3.88 -8.45
N TYR A 114 15.37 -4.92 -7.61
CA TYR A 114 16.51 -5.50 -6.92
C TYR A 114 16.70 -6.97 -7.28
N GLN A 115 17.91 -7.47 -7.11
CA GLN A 115 18.20 -8.88 -7.32
C GLN A 115 17.63 -9.73 -6.17
N PRO A 116 17.28 -11.00 -6.40
CA PRO A 116 16.86 -11.90 -5.32
C PRO A 116 17.90 -11.95 -4.20
N GLY A 117 17.46 -11.71 -2.95
CA GLY A 117 18.33 -11.70 -1.77
C GLY A 117 18.89 -10.34 -1.39
N GLU A 118 18.74 -9.30 -2.23
CA GLU A 118 19.08 -7.93 -1.87
C GLU A 118 18.02 -7.35 -0.94
N GLN A 119 18.38 -7.13 0.32
CA GLN A 119 17.49 -6.55 1.33
C GLN A 119 17.66 -5.04 1.39
N LYS A 120 16.58 -4.33 1.11
CA LYS A 120 16.51 -2.87 1.15
C LYS A 120 15.32 -2.43 1.97
N THR A 121 15.48 -1.33 2.69
CA THR A 121 14.35 -0.66 3.35
C THR A 121 13.40 -0.06 2.33
N LEU A 122 12.14 0.17 2.71
CA LEU A 122 11.18 0.89 1.87
C LEU A 122 11.68 2.30 1.52
N ARG A 123 12.43 2.93 2.45
CA ARG A 123 13.12 4.20 2.25
C ARG A 123 14.11 4.15 1.08
N GLU A 124 14.97 3.14 1.04
CA GLU A 124 15.92 2.94 -0.08
C GLU A 124 15.19 2.60 -1.37
N TYR A 125 14.22 1.68 -1.31
CA TYR A 125 13.37 1.31 -2.45
C TYR A 125 12.79 2.54 -3.13
N ALA A 126 12.24 3.45 -2.34
CA ALA A 126 11.56 4.61 -2.86
C ALA A 126 12.52 5.62 -3.51
N ARG A 127 13.71 5.84 -2.94
CA ARG A 127 14.76 6.66 -3.57
C ARG A 127 15.19 6.08 -4.91
N ASP A 128 15.37 4.77 -5.00
CA ASP A 128 15.80 4.11 -6.22
C ASP A 128 14.68 4.05 -7.27
N ASN A 129 13.44 3.83 -6.84
CA ASN A 129 12.26 3.87 -7.70
C ASN A 129 12.08 5.25 -8.36
N GLU A 130 12.30 6.34 -7.62
CA GLU A 130 12.30 7.70 -8.18
C GLU A 130 13.45 7.95 -9.16
N ARG A 131 14.66 7.47 -8.84
CA ARG A 131 15.80 7.59 -9.74
C ARG A 131 15.52 6.90 -11.07
N GLN A 132 14.99 5.66 -11.03
CA GLN A 132 14.61 4.94 -12.24
C GLN A 132 13.49 5.63 -13.01
N ARG A 133 12.47 6.17 -12.32
CA ARG A 133 11.41 6.94 -12.98
C ARG A 133 11.97 8.16 -13.72
N SER A 134 12.83 8.92 -13.05
CA SER A 134 13.47 10.10 -13.63
C SER A 134 14.27 9.74 -14.88
N LEU A 135 15.05 8.65 -14.84
CA LEU A 135 15.80 8.17 -16.01
C LEU A 135 14.89 7.76 -17.17
N ARG A 136 13.76 7.09 -16.89
CA ARG A 136 12.76 6.72 -17.91
C ARG A 136 12.07 7.93 -18.54
N GLU A 137 11.91 9.01 -17.79
CA GLU A 137 11.32 10.27 -18.30
C GLU A 137 12.33 11.03 -19.17
N HIS A 138 13.60 11.10 -18.75
CA HIS A 138 14.66 11.75 -19.53
C HIS A 138 14.95 11.01 -20.84
N SER A 139 14.94 9.67 -20.84
CA SER A 139 15.14 8.88 -22.06
C SER A 139 13.98 8.96 -23.05
N LYS A 140 12.76 9.22 -22.57
CA LYS A 140 11.59 9.52 -23.43
C LYS A 140 11.64 10.94 -23.98
N ALA A 141 12.09 11.91 -23.20
CA ALA A 141 12.23 13.31 -23.64
C ALA A 141 13.34 13.44 -24.69
N SER A 142 14.42 12.68 -24.59
CA SER A 142 15.48 12.67 -25.62
C SER A 142 15.07 12.00 -26.93
N SER A 143 14.01 11.18 -26.94
CA SER A 143 13.43 10.59 -28.17
C SER A 143 12.26 11.40 -28.74
N SER A 144 11.84 12.48 -28.09
CA SER A 144 10.75 13.35 -28.55
C SER A 144 11.16 14.82 -28.50
N SER A 145 11.88 15.24 -29.54
CA SER A 145 11.98 16.66 -29.87
C SER A 145 10.61 17.16 -30.32
N VAL A 146 9.88 17.84 -29.42
CA VAL A 146 9.12 19.09 -29.62
C VAL A 146 8.21 19.34 -28.41
N GLY A 147 8.34 20.53 -27.82
CA GLY A 147 7.25 21.20 -27.08
C GLY A 147 7.30 21.07 -25.56
N GLY A 148 7.88 22.07 -24.90
CA GLY A 148 7.99 22.14 -23.46
C GLY A 148 6.65 22.27 -22.74
N TYR A 149 6.53 21.57 -21.61
CA TYR A 149 5.66 21.95 -20.51
C TYR A 149 6.43 21.84 -19.20
N ALA A 150 6.37 22.93 -18.44
CA ALA A 150 7.06 23.11 -17.19
C ALA A 150 6.60 22.10 -16.13
N ASP A 151 7.57 21.76 -15.30
CA ASP A 151 7.58 20.93 -14.11
C ASP A 151 6.31 21.03 -13.25
N ARG A 152 5.61 19.90 -13.13
CA ARG A 152 4.55 19.64 -12.13
C ARG A 152 4.83 18.36 -11.33
N SER A 153 6.04 17.82 -11.40
CA SER A 153 6.36 16.49 -10.85
C SER A 153 6.65 16.50 -9.35
N SER A 154 6.86 17.68 -8.74
CA SER A 154 7.21 17.82 -7.32
C SER A 154 6.04 17.55 -6.34
N ALA A 155 4.78 17.78 -6.75
CA ALA A 155 3.62 17.68 -5.85
C ALA A 155 3.28 16.25 -5.42
N TYR A 156 3.80 15.23 -6.12
CA TYR A 156 3.49 13.83 -5.87
C TYR A 156 4.74 12.98 -5.59
N GLY A 157 5.93 13.58 -5.41
CA GLY A 157 7.18 12.83 -5.19
C GLY A 157 7.30 12.20 -3.79
N PHE A 158 8.16 11.19 -3.65
CA PHE A 158 8.66 10.61 -2.41
C PHE A 158 9.12 11.65 -1.38
N ALA A 159 9.62 12.79 -1.86
CA ALA A 159 9.97 13.93 -1.01
C ALA A 159 8.80 14.41 -0.12
N HIS A 160 7.54 14.17 -0.52
CA HIS A 160 6.36 14.45 0.32
C HIS A 160 6.33 13.58 1.58
N TYR A 161 6.73 12.32 1.48
CA TYR A 161 6.71 11.32 2.56
C TYR A 161 7.93 11.38 3.48
N MET A 162 8.94 12.20 3.14
CA MET A 162 10.16 12.40 3.92
C MET A 162 10.07 13.57 4.90
N LYS A 163 9.01 14.38 4.84
CA LYS A 163 8.89 15.61 5.63
C LYS A 163 8.48 15.38 7.09
N GLU A 164 8.05 14.17 7.45
CA GLU A 164 7.60 13.85 8.82
C GLU A 164 8.74 13.64 9.83
N ASP A 165 10.00 13.60 9.39
CA ASP A 165 11.18 13.44 10.27
C ASP A 165 11.80 14.79 10.74
N LEU A 166 11.16 15.94 10.48
CA LEU A 166 11.63 17.23 11.01
C LEU A 166 10.97 17.51 12.38
N PRO A 167 11.74 17.67 13.47
CA PRO A 167 11.15 18.11 14.73
C PRO A 167 10.49 19.47 14.51
N SER A 168 9.22 19.57 14.90
CA SER A 168 8.48 20.83 14.97
C SER A 168 9.34 21.85 15.71
N SER A 169 9.78 22.89 14.98
CA SER A 169 10.54 24.01 15.53
C SER A 169 9.65 24.90 16.39
#